data_AF-A0A9D1HAP6-F1
#
_entry.id   AF-A0A9D1HAP6-F1
#
_cell.length_a   1.000
_cell.length_b   1.000
_cell.length_c   1.000
_cell.angle_alpha   90.00
_cell.angle_beta   90.00
_cell.angle_gamma   90.00
#
_symmetry.space_group_name_H-M   'P 1'
#
loop_
_entity.id
_entity.type
_entity.pdbx_description
1 polymer ?
#
loop_
_entity_poly.entity_id
_entity_poly.type
_entity_poly.pdbx_seq_one_letter_code
_entity_poly.pdbx_strand_id
1 'polypeptide(L)'
;MRIKQEYDLREIAGEYIVVIQGQLDADMTRVIALNESGAWLWEELSGKDFSPQQAAELLCSRYEVEADTALSDAEKWIETLEKCGAIEA
;
A
#
# COMPACT_ATOMS: atom_id res chain seq x y z
N MET A 1 11.58 4.62 1.20
CA MET A 1 10.57 4.20 0.19
C MET A 1 9.36 5.09 0.32
N ARG A 2 8.67 5.34 -0.79
CA ARG A 2 7.52 6.24 -0.86
C ARG A 2 6.49 5.72 -1.86
N ILE A 3 5.21 5.89 -1.54
CA ILE A 3 4.12 5.62 -2.48
C ILE A 3 4.12 6.65 -3.61
N LYS A 4 4.08 6.19 -4.85
CA LYS A 4 4.00 7.05 -6.03
C LYS A 4 2.66 7.78 -6.07
N GLN A 5 2.71 9.09 -6.33
CA GLN A 5 1.51 9.95 -6.38
C GLN A 5 0.60 9.67 -7.59
N GLU A 6 1.06 8.87 -8.56
CA GLU A 6 0.31 8.45 -9.74
C GLU A 6 -0.70 7.31 -9.45
N TYR A 7 -0.70 6.80 -8.22
CA TYR A 7 -1.55 5.71 -7.76
C TYR A 7 -2.63 6.25 -6.83
N ASP A 8 -3.90 6.08 -7.22
CA ASP A 8 -5.04 6.49 -6.41
C ASP A 8 -5.71 5.28 -5.75
N LEU A 9 -5.92 5.35 -4.44
CA LEU A 9 -6.74 4.39 -3.70
C LEU A 9 -8.23 4.75 -3.87
N ARG A 10 -9.04 3.77 -4.27
CA ARG A 10 -10.49 3.90 -4.43
C ARG A 10 -11.20 2.77 -3.71
N GLU A 11 -12.29 3.09 -3.02
CA GLU A 11 -13.19 2.09 -2.46
C GLU A 11 -14.32 1.79 -3.46
N ILE A 12 -14.51 0.51 -3.80
CA ILE A 12 -15.58 0.03 -4.67
C ILE A 12 -16.24 -1.17 -3.99
N ALA A 13 -17.52 -1.05 -3.63
CA ALA A 13 -18.30 -2.12 -3.00
C ALA A 13 -17.67 -2.71 -1.71
N GLY A 14 -16.96 -1.90 -0.93
CA GLY A 14 -16.25 -2.33 0.28
C GLY A 14 -14.89 -2.98 0.03
N GLU A 15 -14.43 -3.03 -1.22
CA GLU A 15 -13.09 -3.43 -1.60
C GLU A 15 -12.22 -2.21 -1.89
N TYR A 16 -10.97 -2.23 -1.45
CA TYR A 16 -10.03 -1.14 -1.68
C TYR A 16 -9.14 -1.47 -2.87
N ILE A 17 -9.12 -0.58 -3.85
CA ILE A 17 -8.46 -0.79 -5.13
C ILE A 17 -7.54 0.39 -5.42
N VAL A 18 -6.25 0.10 -5.64
CA VAL A 18 -5.30 1.09 -6.15
C VAL A 18 -5.29 1.04 -7.67
N VAL A 19 -5.55 2.18 -8.32
CA VAL A 19 -5.63 2.32 -9.77
C VAL A 19 -4.51 3.25 -10.26
N ILE A 20 -3.75 2.80 -11.27
CA ILE A 20 -2.89 3.68 -12.06
C ILE A 20 -3.63 4.10 -13.31
N GLN A 21 -3.75 5.40 -13.55
CA GLN A 21 -4.16 5.90 -14.86
C GLN A 21 -2.94 5.91 -15.79
N GLY A 22 -2.86 4.93 -16.68
CA GLY A 22 -1.82 4.92 -17.72
C GLY A 22 -1.96 6.16 -18.62
N GLN A 23 -0.85 6.83 -18.93
CA GLN A 23 -0.84 7.83 -19.99
C GLN A 23 -0.90 7.11 -21.35
N LEU A 24 -1.78 7.64 -22.23
CA LEU A 24 -2.09 7.16 -23.58
C LEU A 24 -0.89 6.51 -24.31
N ASP A 25 -1.02 5.23 -24.63
CA ASP A 25 -0.75 4.57 -25.94
C ASP A 25 -0.58 3.03 -25.80
N ALA A 26 -0.45 2.51 -24.58
CA ALA A 26 -0.43 1.07 -24.31
C ALA A 26 -1.02 0.77 -22.92
N ASP A 27 -2.35 0.69 -22.86
CA ASP A 27 -3.19 0.42 -21.69
C ASP A 27 -2.73 -0.78 -20.84
N MET A 28 -2.01 -0.51 -19.76
CA MET A 28 -1.97 -1.40 -18.60
C MET A 28 -2.54 -0.65 -17.40
N THR A 29 -3.85 -0.78 -17.20
CA THR A 29 -4.45 -0.44 -15.89
C THR A 29 -3.96 -1.48 -14.89
N ARG A 30 -3.04 -1.11 -14.01
CA ARG A 30 -2.68 -1.96 -12.88
C ARG A 30 -3.63 -1.68 -11.73
N VAL A 31 -4.20 -2.76 -11.22
CA VAL A 31 -5.19 -2.77 -10.16
C VAL A 31 -4.59 -3.57 -9.03
N ILE A 32 -4.45 -2.96 -7.85
CA ILE A 32 -4.02 -3.66 -6.63
C ILE A 32 -5.23 -3.72 -5.70
N ALA A 33 -5.72 -4.91 -5.42
CA ALA A 33 -6.73 -5.10 -4.39
C ALA A 33 -6.04 -5.14 -3.02
N LEU A 34 -6.42 -4.26 -2.12
CA LEU A 34 -5.97 -4.20 -0.74
C LEU A 34 -7.11 -4.62 0.20
N ASN A 35 -6.74 -5.32 1.27
CA ASN A 35 -7.64 -5.51 2.40
C ASN A 35 -7.77 -4.21 3.21
N GLU A 36 -8.70 -4.16 4.15
CA GLU A 36 -8.95 -2.97 4.99
C GLU A 36 -7.68 -2.48 5.70
N SER A 37 -6.87 -3.39 6.24
CA SER A 37 -5.62 -3.04 6.92
C SER A 37 -4.58 -2.44 5.98
N GLY A 38 -4.44 -2.97 4.76
CA GLY A 38 -3.51 -2.46 3.76
C GLY A 38 -3.96 -1.15 3.13
N ALA A 39 -5.27 -0.95 3.00
CA ALA A 39 -5.85 0.31 2.54
C ALA A 39 -5.63 1.42 3.57
N TRP A 40 -5.91 1.15 4.84
CA TRP A 40 -5.63 2.07 5.93
C TRP A 40 -4.13 2.44 5.99
N LEU A 41 -3.26 1.45 5.86
CA LEU A 41 -1.81 1.67 5.87
C LEU A 41 -1.38 2.55 4.68
N TRP A 42 -1.97 2.34 3.50
CA TRP A 42 -1.76 3.20 2.33
C TRP A 42 -2.16 4.64 2.61
N GLU A 43 -3.33 4.89 3.20
CA GLU A 43 -3.80 6.25 3.53
C GLU A 43 -2.85 6.97 4.50
N GLU A 44 -2.38 6.29 5.54
CA GLU A 44 -1.49 6.89 6.55
C GLU A 44 -0.10 7.26 5.99
N LEU A 45 0.41 6.43 5.07
CA LEU A 45 1.75 6.53 4.49
C LEU A 45 1.77 7.30 3.16
N SER A 46 0.61 7.49 2.53
CA SER A 46 0.51 8.23 1.28
C SER A 46 1.07 9.64 1.43
N GLY A 47 1.91 10.05 0.47
CA GLY A 47 2.56 11.35 0.48
C GLY A 47 3.77 11.47 1.42
N LYS A 48 4.12 10.44 2.20
CA LYS A 48 5.26 10.43 3.13
C LYS A 48 6.28 9.35 2.75
N ASP A 49 7.54 9.58 3.14
CA ASP A 49 8.55 8.54 3.16
C ASP A 49 8.36 7.65 4.38
N PHE A 50 8.53 6.34 4.19
CA PHE A 50 8.38 5.37 5.26
C PHE A 50 9.40 4.23 5.16
N SER A 51 9.47 3.44 6.23
CA SER A 51 10.20 2.18 6.31
C SER A 51 9.27 1.02 6.67
N PRO A 52 9.69 -0.25 6.45
CA PRO A 52 8.95 -1.42 6.91
C PRO A 52 8.66 -1.38 8.42
N GLN A 53 9.59 -0.85 9.21
CA GLN A 53 9.43 -0.72 10.66
C GLN A 53 8.32 0.28 11.00
N GLN A 54 8.27 1.44 10.32
CA GLN A 54 7.21 2.41 10.55
C GLN A 54 5.83 1.88 10.15
N ALA A 55 5.76 1.13 9.06
CA ALA A 55 4.53 0.45 8.66
C ALA A 55 4.09 -0.60 9.70
N ALA A 56 5.03 -1.38 10.24
CA ALA A 56 4.77 -2.34 11.31
C ALA A 56 4.31 -1.67 12.61
N GLU A 57 4.91 -0.55 13.01
CA GLU A 57 4.51 0.22 14.19
C GLU A 57 3.07 0.73 14.07
N LEU A 58 2.67 1.19 12.89
CA LEU A 58 1.29 1.59 12.61
C LEU A 58 0.32 0.42 12.76
N LEU A 59 0.67 -0.75 12.23
CA LEU A 59 -0.15 -1.97 12.35
C LEU A 59 -0.27 -2.42 13.82
N CYS A 60 0.84 -2.44 14.57
CA CYS A 60 0.83 -2.75 16.01
C CYS A 60 -0.06 -1.79 16.79
N SER A 61 0.07 -0.48 16.53
CA SER A 61 -0.68 0.56 17.23
C SER A 61 -2.19 0.45 16.99
N ARG A 62 -2.61 0.10 15.76
CA ARG A 62 -4.03 0.03 15.41
C ARG A 62 -4.69 -1.31 15.74
N TYR A 63 -4.01 -2.41 15.47
CA TYR A 63 -4.60 -3.76 15.51
C TYR A 63 -4.13 -4.60 16.70
N GLU A 64 -3.30 -4.06 17.59
CA GLU A 64 -2.77 -4.75 18.78
C GLU A 64 -2.11 -6.11 18.44
N VAL A 65 -1.45 -6.16 17.28
CA VAL A 65 -0.73 -7.33 16.79
C VAL A 65 0.72 -7.37 17.29
N GLU A 66 1.30 -8.56 17.38
CA GLU A 66 2.71 -8.71 17.76
C GLU A 66 3.64 -8.08 16.73
N ALA A 67 4.74 -7.48 17.19
CA ALA A 67 5.70 -6.77 16.34
C ALA A 67 6.25 -7.63 15.19
N ASP A 68 6.50 -8.91 15.46
CA ASP A 68 7.02 -9.85 14.45
C ASP A 68 5.99 -10.14 13.35
N THR A 69 4.71 -10.25 13.74
CA THR A 69 3.58 -10.42 12.81
C THR A 69 3.36 -9.14 12.00
N ALA A 70 3.34 -7.99 12.67
CA ALA A 70 3.16 -6.70 12.02
C ALA A 70 4.27 -6.40 11.00
N LEU A 71 5.52 -6.75 11.34
CA LEU A 71 6.65 -6.60 10.44
C LEU A 71 6.51 -7.52 9.22
N SER A 72 6.19 -8.79 9.45
CA SER A 72 5.95 -9.75 8.37
C SER A 72 4.83 -9.30 7.42
N ASP A 73 3.75 -8.72 7.96
CA ASP A 73 2.63 -8.23 7.15
C ASP A 73 2.97 -6.92 6.43
N ALA A 74 3.71 -6.01 7.07
CA ALA A 74 4.23 -4.80 6.44
C ALA A 74 5.17 -5.14 5.27
N GLU A 75 6.07 -6.12 5.45
CA GLU A 75 6.99 -6.57 4.40
C GLU A 75 6.24 -7.17 3.21
N LYS A 76 5.22 -8.03 3.44
CA LYS A 76 4.38 -8.57 2.35
C LYS A 76 3.62 -7.48 1.62
N TRP A 77 3.09 -6.49 2.35
CA TRP A 77 2.42 -5.34 1.76
C TRP A 77 3.38 -4.54 0.88
N ILE A 78 4.57 -4.21 1.38
CA ILE A 78 5.63 -3.53 0.63
C ILE A 78 6.02 -4.33 -0.62
N GLU A 79 6.27 -5.63 -0.50
CA GLU A 79 6.63 -6.50 -1.63
C GLU A 79 5.55 -6.48 -2.72
N THR A 80 4.27 -6.48 -2.32
CA THR A 80 3.14 -6.38 -3.26
C THR A 80 3.18 -5.04 -3.99
N LEU A 81 3.44 -3.95 -3.27
CA LEU A 81 3.56 -2.63 -3.88
C LEU A 81 4.77 -2.52 -4.82
N GLU A 82 5.92 -3.08 -4.45
CA GLU A 82 7.12 -3.12 -5.29
C GLU A 82 6.89 -3.90 -6.58
N LYS A 83 6.28 -5.10 -6.49
CA LYS A 83 5.92 -5.93 -7.66
C LYS A 83 4.99 -5.19 -8.61
N CYS A 84 4.06 -4.41 -8.06
CA CYS A 84 3.14 -3.60 -8.86
C CYS A 84 3.76 -2.28 -9.34
N GLY A 85 4.94 -1.90 -8.84
CA GLY A 85 5.64 -0.66 -9.15
C GLY A 85 5.07 0.57 -8.45
N ALA A 86 4.26 0.38 -7.40
CA ALA A 86 3.49 1.40 -6.67
C ALA A 86 4.32 2.22 -5.69
N ILE A 87 5.52 1.74 -5.34
CA ILE A 87 6.46 2.47 -4.50
C ILE A 87 7.77 2.71 -5.25
N GLU A 88 8.47 3.77 -4.85
CA GLU A 88 9.81 4.12 -5.27
C GLU A 88 10.77 4.10 -4.07
N ALA A 89 12.04 3.80 -4.35
CA ALA A 89 13.11 3.66 -3.35
C ALA A 89 13.67 5.02 -2.95
#